data_AF-A0A015MUE3-F1
#
_entry.id   AF-A0A015MUE3-F1
#
_cell.length_a   1.000
_cell.length_b   1.000
_cell.length_c   1.000
_cell.angle_alpha   90.00
_cell.angle_beta   90.00
_cell.angle_gamma   90.00
#
_symmetry.space_group_name_H-M   'P 1'
#
loop_
_entity.id
_entity.type
_entity.pdbx_description
1 polymer ?
#
loop_
_entity_poly.entity_id
_entity_poly.type
_entity_poly.pdbx_seq_one_letter_code
_entity_poly.pdbx_strand_id
1 'polypeptide(L)'
;MDDVGYSARDSNEYRQNALGWRRCNSDAARKRFVKETGVRWSELLCLSYFDPIRFITVDPMHCLFLGIAKWIVKRIWIDGGILTPNSLNKIQKKMDEFQIPSDLGRIPGKIHSREGFTNFTAD
;
A
#
# COMPACT_ATOMS: atom_id res chain seq x y z
N MET A 1 -18.93 11.54 -10.47
CA MET A 1 -17.85 11.20 -9.51
C MET A 1 -18.57 10.54 -8.37
N ASP A 2 -18.63 9.21 -8.41
CA ASP A 2 -19.30 8.45 -7.36
C ASP A 2 -18.37 8.48 -6.16
N ASP A 3 -18.83 9.12 -5.09
CA ASP A 3 -18.18 9.20 -3.79
C ASP A 3 -18.15 7.78 -3.20
N VAL A 4 -17.25 6.92 -3.70
CA VAL A 4 -16.95 5.63 -3.07
C VAL A 4 -16.11 5.94 -1.85
N GLY A 5 -16.76 6.51 -0.84
CA GLY A 5 -16.17 6.78 0.46
C GLY A 5 -15.60 5.48 1.01
N TYR A 6 -14.31 5.48 1.32
CA TYR A 6 -13.72 4.43 2.13
C TYR A 6 -14.43 4.45 3.48
N SER A 7 -15.36 3.52 3.69
CA SER A 7 -15.95 3.31 5.01
C SER A 7 -14.87 2.78 5.94
N ALA A 8 -14.80 3.35 7.14
CA ALA A 8 -13.93 2.81 8.18
C ALA A 8 -14.34 1.36 8.44
N ARG A 9 -13.37 0.44 8.37
CA ARG A 9 -13.61 -0.97 8.66
C ARG A 9 -13.88 -1.10 10.15
N ASP A 10 -14.89 -1.90 10.51
CA ASP A 10 -15.21 -2.20 11.90
C ASP A 10 -14.48 -3.49 12.36
N SER A 11 -13.85 -3.44 13.53
CA SER A 11 -13.04 -4.55 14.06
C SER A 11 -13.92 -5.75 14.48
N ASN A 12 -15.14 -5.49 14.96
CA ASN A 12 -16.08 -6.55 15.30
C ASN A 12 -16.63 -7.22 14.04
N GLU A 13 -16.97 -6.43 13.02
CA GLU A 13 -17.37 -6.95 11.70
C GLU A 13 -16.27 -7.83 11.11
N TYR A 14 -15.01 -7.39 11.17
CA TYR A 14 -13.87 -8.19 10.73
C TYR A 14 -13.79 -9.53 11.49
N ARG A 15 -13.94 -9.52 12.81
CA ARG A 15 -13.93 -10.74 13.63
C ARG A 15 -15.06 -11.69 13.27
N GLN A 16 -16.27 -11.17 13.04
CA GLN A 16 -17.41 -12.00 12.61
C GLN A 16 -17.17 -12.62 11.24
N ASN A 17 -16.64 -11.85 10.30
CA ASN A 17 -16.28 -12.34 8.97
C ASN A 17 -15.16 -13.40 9.06
N ALA A 18 -14.16 -13.20 9.91
CA ALA A 18 -13.10 -14.18 10.13
C ALA A 18 -13.62 -15.50 10.72
N LEU A 19 -14.58 -15.44 11.66
CA LEU A 19 -15.27 -16.63 12.17
C LEU A 19 -16.12 -17.29 11.08
N GLY A 20 -16.79 -16.50 10.23
CA GLY A 20 -17.50 -16.99 9.05
C GLY A 20 -16.59 -17.79 8.12
N TRP A 21 -15.41 -17.26 7.83
CA TRP A 21 -14.38 -17.94 7.06
C TRP A 21 -13.90 -19.25 7.73
N ARG A 22 -13.68 -19.23 9.05
CA ARG A 22 -13.24 -20.42 9.81
C ARG A 22 -14.26 -21.55 9.77
N ARG A 23 -15.55 -21.21 9.78
CA ARG A 23 -16.67 -22.15 9.70
C ARG A 23 -16.89 -22.73 8.30
N CYS A 24 -16.24 -22.22 7.26
CA CYS A 24 -16.32 -22.80 5.92
C CYS A 24 -15.70 -24.20 5.89
N ASN A 25 -16.46 -25.17 5.39
CA ASN A 25 -16.10 -26.60 5.38
C ASN A 25 -15.26 -27.02 4.16
N SER A 26 -14.96 -26.12 3.23
CA SER A 26 -14.15 -26.42 2.05
C SER A 26 -13.27 -25.25 1.64
N ASP A 27 -12.15 -25.55 0.98
CA ASP A 27 -11.25 -24.52 0.47
C ASP A 27 -11.90 -23.67 -0.64
N ALA A 28 -12.81 -24.26 -1.42
CA ALA A 28 -13.58 -23.52 -2.41
C ALA A 28 -14.49 -22.47 -1.74
N ALA A 29 -15.17 -22.83 -0.64
CA ALA A 29 -15.99 -21.91 0.13
C ALA A 29 -15.14 -20.81 0.78
N ARG A 30 -13.99 -21.17 1.37
CA ARG A 30 -13.03 -20.20 1.92
C ARG A 30 -12.51 -19.22 0.88
N LYS A 31 -12.17 -19.69 -0.33
CA LYS A 31 -11.71 -18.82 -1.43
C LYS A 31 -12.81 -17.85 -1.89
N ARG A 32 -14.07 -18.30 -2.00
CA ARG A 32 -15.21 -17.42 -2.33
C ARG A 32 -15.42 -16.38 -1.23
N PHE A 33 -15.39 -16.80 0.03
CA PHE A 33 -15.57 -15.92 1.18
C PHE A 33 -14.51 -14.81 1.23
N VAL A 34 -13.24 -15.14 0.96
CA VAL A 34 -12.15 -14.14 0.87
C VAL A 34 -12.35 -13.20 -0.31
N LYS A 35 -12.85 -13.70 -1.45
CA LYS A 35 -13.12 -12.85 -2.63
C LYS A 35 -14.21 -11.82 -2.34
N GLU A 36 -15.21 -12.18 -1.53
CA GLU A 36 -16.34 -11.32 -1.16
C GLU A 36 -15.98 -10.35 -0.03
N THR A 37 -15.36 -10.84 1.05
CA THR A 37 -15.13 -10.05 2.28
C THR A 37 -13.70 -9.52 2.42
N GLY A 38 -12.73 -10.13 1.75
CA GLY A 38 -11.30 -9.86 1.93
C GLY A 38 -10.71 -10.39 3.25
N VAL A 39 -11.47 -11.12 4.06
CA VAL A 39 -11.08 -11.52 5.42
C VAL A 39 -10.68 -13.00 5.50
N ARG A 40 -9.66 -13.32 6.32
CA ARG A 40 -9.23 -14.68 6.66
C ARG A 40 -9.13 -14.84 8.17
N TRP A 41 -9.32 -16.05 8.68
CA TRP A 41 -9.02 -16.37 10.08
C TRP A 41 -7.51 -16.39 10.31
N SER A 42 -7.10 -15.87 11.47
CA SER A 42 -5.75 -16.00 12.02
C SER A 42 -5.88 -16.22 13.52
N GLU A 43 -5.00 -17.05 14.10
CA GLU A 43 -4.95 -17.26 15.55
C GLU A 43 -4.63 -15.97 16.32
N LEU A 44 -4.04 -14.97 15.66
CA LEU A 44 -3.84 -13.64 16.24
C LEU A 44 -5.16 -12.96 16.63
N LEU A 45 -6.28 -13.30 15.98
CA LEU A 45 -7.61 -12.75 16.31
C LEU A 45 -8.16 -13.25 17.64
N CYS A 46 -7.58 -14.31 18.22
CA CYS A 46 -7.90 -14.78 19.57
C CYS A 46 -7.37 -13.85 20.66
N LEU A 47 -6.39 -13.00 20.34
CA LEU A 47 -5.81 -12.06 21.29
C LEU A 47 -6.75 -10.87 21.47
N SER A 48 -7.23 -10.64 22.70
CA SER A 48 -8.22 -9.60 23.01
C SER A 48 -7.77 -8.20 22.59
N TYR A 49 -6.46 -7.93 22.69
CA TYR A 49 -5.84 -6.68 22.33
C TYR A 49 -5.58 -6.52 20.84
N PHE A 50 -5.54 -7.61 20.05
CA PHE A 50 -5.14 -7.55 18.65
C PHE A 50 -6.28 -7.02 17.78
N ASP A 51 -6.03 -5.88 17.13
CA ASP A 51 -6.90 -5.27 16.13
C ASP A 51 -6.23 -5.30 14.75
N PRO A 52 -6.67 -6.18 13.83
CA PRO A 52 -6.05 -6.32 12.51
C PRO A 52 -6.17 -5.04 11.66
N ILE A 53 -7.14 -4.17 11.93
CA ILE A 53 -7.34 -2.94 11.18
C ILE A 53 -6.30 -1.89 11.57
N ARG A 54 -5.95 -1.84 12.87
CA ARG A 54 -4.99 -0.87 13.42
C ARG A 54 -3.56 -1.38 13.41
N PHE A 55 -3.36 -2.69 13.45
CA PHE A 55 -2.03 -3.31 13.61
C PHE A 55 -1.48 -3.94 12.35
N ILE A 56 -2.21 -3.88 11.23
CA ILE A 56 -1.61 -4.24 9.95
C ILE A 56 -0.65 -3.14 9.53
N THR A 57 0.64 -3.35 9.84
CA THR A 57 1.70 -2.47 9.37
C THR A 57 1.75 -2.58 7.85
N VAL A 58 1.45 -1.48 7.17
CA VAL A 58 1.75 -1.35 5.74
C VAL A 58 3.26 -1.44 5.62
N ASP A 59 3.79 -2.56 5.12
CA ASP A 59 5.22 -2.70 4.92
C ASP A 59 5.67 -1.78 3.77
N PRO A 60 6.40 -0.68 4.05
CA PRO A 60 6.83 0.25 3.02
C PRO A 60 7.76 -0.42 2.01
N MET A 61 8.53 -1.43 2.41
CA MET A 61 9.43 -2.16 1.52
C MET A 61 8.62 -2.93 0.47
N HIS A 62 7.67 -3.76 0.90
CA HIS A 62 6.82 -4.50 -0.03
C HIS A 62 5.98 -3.57 -0.92
N CYS A 63 5.47 -2.46 -0.37
CA CYS A 63 4.71 -1.47 -1.15
C CYS A 63 5.57 -0.75 -2.20
N LEU A 64 6.86 -0.56 -1.92
CA LEU A 64 7.82 -0.02 -2.88
C LEU A 64 8.02 -1.02 -4.04
N PHE A 65 8.23 -2.29 -3.72
CA PHE A 65 8.50 -3.34 -4.70
C PHE A 65 7.29 -3.76 -5.53
N LEU A 66 6.08 -3.74 -4.97
CA LEU A 66 4.83 -4.00 -5.70
C LEU A 66 4.44 -2.88 -6.67
N GLY A 67 5.20 -1.77 -6.71
CA GLY A 67 4.87 -0.60 -7.52
C GLY A 67 3.67 0.21 -7.01
N ILE A 68 3.18 -0.09 -5.80
CA ILE A 68 2.10 0.66 -5.14
C ILE A 68 2.57 2.09 -4.85
N ALA A 69 3.81 2.26 -4.38
CA ALA A 69 4.41 3.57 -4.17
C ALA A 69 4.38 4.44 -5.46
N LYS A 70 4.75 3.85 -6.60
CA LYS A 70 4.67 4.51 -7.91
C LYS A 70 3.23 4.89 -8.27
N TRP A 71 2.27 4.01 -8.02
CA TRP A 71 0.86 4.28 -8.27
C TRP A 71 0.36 5.46 -7.42
N ILE A 72 0.67 5.48 -6.12
CA ILE A 72 0.30 6.57 -5.20
C ILE A 72 0.85 7.91 -5.69
N VAL A 73 2.14 7.97 -6.01
CA VAL A 73 2.77 9.21 -6.49
C VAL A 73 2.12 9.71 -7.77
N LYS A 74 1.84 8.83 -8.74
CA LYS A 74 1.21 9.24 -10.00
C LYS A 74 -0.26 9.62 -9.84
N ARG A 75 -1.07 8.72 -9.28
CA ARG A 75 -2.53 8.82 -9.31
C ARG A 75 -3.09 9.71 -8.22
N ILE A 76 -2.44 9.77 -7.07
CA ILE A 76 -2.91 10.60 -5.96
C ILE A 76 -2.19 11.93 -6.00
N TRP A 77 -0.86 11.92 -6.04
CA TRP A 77 -0.10 13.17 -5.85
C TRP A 77 -0.01 14.03 -7.11
N ILE A 78 0.33 13.45 -8.27
CA ILE A 78 0.42 14.22 -9.53
C ILE A 78 -0.98 14.50 -10.08
N ASP A 79 -1.79 13.46 -10.30
CA ASP A 79 -3.12 13.62 -10.89
C ASP A 79 -4.09 14.37 -9.93
N GLY A 80 -3.90 14.26 -8.61
CA GLY A 80 -4.62 15.05 -7.60
C GLY A 80 -4.08 16.47 -7.39
N GLY A 81 -3.07 16.89 -8.15
CA GLY A 81 -2.55 18.27 -8.13
C GLY A 81 -1.71 18.65 -6.90
N ILE A 82 -1.41 17.71 -6.01
CA ILE A 82 -0.55 17.92 -4.83
C ILE A 82 0.89 18.19 -5.26
N LEU A 83 1.38 17.44 -6.25
CA LEU A 83 2.70 17.62 -6.86
C LEU A 83 2.56 18.22 -8.26
N THR A 84 2.92 19.50 -8.37
CA THR A 84 2.99 20.22 -9.64
C THR A 84 4.34 19.98 -10.33
N PRO A 85 4.45 20.15 -11.66
CA PRO A 85 5.73 20.03 -12.37
C PRO A 85 6.85 20.91 -11.79
N ASN A 86 6.51 22.11 -11.31
CA ASN A 86 7.46 23.00 -10.64
C ASN A 86 7.98 22.43 -9.31
N SER A 87 7.13 21.75 -8.54
CA SER A 87 7.55 21.08 -7.31
C SER A 87 8.46 19.88 -7.59
N LEU A 88 8.18 19.12 -8.66
CA LEU A 88 9.03 18.01 -9.09
C LEU A 88 10.43 18.49 -9.55
N ASN A 89 10.51 19.62 -10.26
CA ASN A 89 11.79 20.23 -10.64
C ASN A 89 12.61 20.68 -9.42
N LYS A 90 11.96 21.24 -8.39
CA LYS A 90 12.63 21.60 -7.13
C LYS A 90 13.15 20.37 -6.38
N ILE A 91 12.38 19.28 -6.38
CA ILE A 91 12.79 18.01 -5.77
C ILE A 91 13.99 17.43 -6.51
N GLN A 92 13.96 17.41 -7.86
CA GLN A 92 15.09 16.93 -8.66
C GLN A 92 16.37 17.70 -8.33
N LYS A 93 16.31 19.04 -8.30
CA LYS A 93 17.47 19.88 -7.98
C LYS A 93 18.07 19.53 -6.60
N LYS A 94 17.22 19.35 -5.58
CA LYS A 94 17.67 18.95 -4.24
C LYS A 94 18.26 17.54 -4.21
N MET A 95 17.76 16.63 -5.05
CA MET A 95 18.26 15.27 -5.11
C MET A 95 19.59 15.18 -5.84
N ASP A 96 19.82 16.04 -6.83
CA ASP A 96 21.11 16.15 -7.52
C ASP A 96 22.21 16.73 -6.59
N GLU A 97 21.82 17.57 -5.62
CA GLU A 97 22.71 18.08 -4.56
C GLU A 97 23.10 16.99 -3.55
N PHE A 98 22.31 15.91 -3.43
CA PHE A 98 22.52 14.87 -2.42
C PHE A 98 23.57 13.86 -2.88
N GLN A 99 24.71 13.80 -2.19
CA GLN A 99 25.76 12.81 -2.43
C GLN A 99 25.53 11.59 -1.54
N ILE A 100 25.19 10.44 -2.14
CA ILE A 100 24.99 9.19 -1.40
C ILE A 100 26.26 8.33 -1.50
N PRO A 101 26.77 7.80 -0.38
CA PRO A 101 27.83 6.80 -0.38
C PRO A 101 27.45 5.61 -1.26
N SER A 102 28.42 5.04 -1.98
CA SER A 102 28.20 3.89 -2.88
C SER A 102 27.45 2.72 -2.23
N ASP A 103 27.57 2.57 -0.92
CA ASP A 103 27.06 1.43 -0.14
C ASP A 103 25.56 1.53 0.19
N LEU A 104 24.94 2.70 0.00
CA LEU A 104 23.51 2.93 0.28
C LEU A 104 22.62 2.86 -0.97
N GLY A 105 23.20 2.49 -2.12
CA GLY A 105 22.48 2.33 -3.38
C GLY A 105 22.28 3.62 -4.16
N ARG A 106 21.51 3.53 -5.25
CA ARG A 106 21.40 4.59 -6.26
C ARG A 106 20.11 5.39 -6.07
N ILE A 107 20.23 6.72 -6.10
CA ILE A 107 19.07 7.61 -6.16
C ILE A 107 18.33 7.39 -7.50
N PRO A 108 16.99 7.26 -7.49
CA PRO A 108 16.20 7.26 -8.72
C PRO A 108 16.39 8.59 -9.47
N GLY A 109 16.91 8.50 -10.69
CA GLY A 109 17.07 9.67 -11.56
C GLY A 109 15.76 10.04 -12.27
N LYS A 110 15.68 11.30 -12.74
CA LYS A 110 14.58 11.82 -13.59
C LYS A 110 13.21 11.89 -12.91
N ILE A 111 13.15 12.28 -11.64
CA ILE A 111 11.91 12.45 -10.86
C ILE A 111 11.01 13.57 -11.41
N HIS A 112 11.61 14.56 -12.07
CA HIS A 112 10.87 15.56 -12.83
C HIS A 112 10.02 14.95 -13.96
N SER A 113 10.44 13.80 -14.50
CA SER A 113 9.67 13.05 -15.48
C SER A 113 8.64 12.20 -14.77
N ARG A 114 7.41 12.13 -15.32
CA ARG A 114 6.35 11.22 -14.86
C ARG A 114 6.82 9.75 -14.85
N GLU A 115 7.93 9.44 -15.51
CA GLU A 115 8.56 8.11 -15.57
C GLU A 115 9.68 7.91 -14.55
N GLY A 116 10.14 8.90 -13.78
CA GLY A 116 11.29 8.77 -12.86
C GLY A 116 11.14 7.70 -11.77
N PHE A 117 9.91 7.29 -11.47
CA PHE A 117 9.59 6.23 -10.51
C PHE A 117 9.50 4.83 -11.16
N THR A 118 10.01 4.63 -12.38
CA THR A 118 9.98 3.32 -13.07
C THR A 118 11.04 2.34 -12.57
N ASN A 119 12.10 2.81 -11.93
CA ASN A 119 13.22 1.96 -11.51
C ASN A 119 13.10 1.43 -10.07
N PHE A 120 11.91 1.50 -9.46
CA PHE A 120 11.63 0.82 -8.20
C PHE A 120 11.26 -0.63 -8.48
N THR A 121 12.27 -1.42 -8.85
CA THR A 121 12.11 -2.86 -9.08
C THR A 121 13.05 -3.57 -8.11
N ALA A 122 12.58 -4.58 -7.39
CA ALA A 122 13.48 -5.56 -6.80
C ALA A 122 14.11 -6.33 -7.96
N ASP A 123 15.43 -6.55 -7.89
CA ASP A 123 16.10 -7.52 -8.76
C ASP A 123 15.42 -8.90 -8.66
#